data_AF-A0A541B828-F1
#
_entry.id   AF-A0A541B828-F1
#
_cell.length_a   1.000
_cell.length_b   1.000
_cell.length_c   1.000
_cell.angle_alpha   90.00
_cell.angle_beta   90.00
_cell.angle_gamma   90.00
#
_symmetry.space_group_name_H-M   'P 1'
#
loop_
_entity.id
_entity.type
_entity.pdbx_description
1 polymer ?
#
loop_
_entity_poly.entity_id
_entity_poly.type
_entity_poly.pdbx_seq_one_letter_code
_entity_poly.pdbx_strand_id
1 'polypeptide(L)'
;MIQPAGFDEARPRLEEIVREITAHPGSTRNGLEIGGLDIGRVEQREDGAVYFLESDTSFGTTHGWIYAPDRKPGGQRYFMSLNNVGGSWYEFEYGT
;
A
#
# COMPACT_ATOMS: atom_id res chain seq x y z
N MET A 1 -16.54 3.41 10.94
CA MET A 1 -15.22 2.91 10.55
C MET A 1 -14.28 4.10 10.60
N ILE A 2 -13.28 4.06 11.47
CA ILE A 2 -12.26 5.11 11.57
C ILE A 2 -11.26 4.78 10.47
N GLN A 3 -11.27 5.55 9.38
CA GLN A 3 -10.14 5.52 8.44
C GLN A 3 -8.88 5.80 9.25
N PRO A 4 -7.76 5.08 9.04
CA PRO A 4 -6.53 5.44 9.73
C PRO A 4 -6.23 6.90 9.38
N ALA A 5 -6.23 7.77 10.39
CA ALA A 5 -6.20 9.22 10.21
C ALA A 5 -5.02 9.70 9.34
N GLY A 6 -3.97 8.89 9.21
CA GLY A 6 -2.83 9.17 8.35
C GLY A 6 -3.05 8.91 6.85
N PHE A 7 -3.92 7.99 6.41
CA PHE A 7 -3.99 7.64 4.98
C PHE A 7 -4.52 8.78 4.13
N ASP A 8 -5.66 9.38 4.49
CA ASP A 8 -6.27 10.44 3.69
C ASP A 8 -5.38 11.69 3.63
N GLU A 9 -4.65 11.99 4.72
CA GLU A 9 -3.66 13.07 4.77
C GLU A 9 -2.42 12.75 3.92
N ALA A 10 -1.94 11.49 3.96
CA ALA A 10 -0.79 11.01 3.20
C ALA A 10 -1.09 10.78 1.71
N ARG A 11 -2.37 10.61 1.35
CA ARG A 11 -2.81 10.17 0.01
C ARG A 11 -2.20 10.98 -1.14
N PRO A 12 -2.15 12.32 -1.12
CA PRO A 12 -1.51 13.08 -2.21
C PRO A 12 -0.04 12.69 -2.42
N ARG A 13 0.70 12.46 -1.32
CA ARG A 13 2.11 12.09 -1.37
C ARG A 13 2.31 10.64 -1.80
N LEU A 14 1.42 9.74 -1.39
CA LEU A 14 1.40 8.36 -1.86
C LEU A 14 1.15 8.31 -3.38
N GLU A 15 0.23 9.13 -3.90
CA GLU A 15 -0.05 9.23 -5.34
C GLU A 15 1.14 9.76 -6.15
N GLU A 16 1.97 10.65 -5.59
CA GLU A 16 3.23 11.07 -6.21
C GLU A 16 4.21 9.89 -6.33
N ILE A 17 4.37 9.10 -5.27
CA ILE A 17 5.25 7.92 -5.27
C ILE A 17 4.75 6.87 -6.26
N VAL A 18 3.44 6.65 -6.36
CA VAL A 18 2.85 5.77 -7.39
C VAL A 18 3.33 6.19 -8.78
N ARG A 19 3.24 7.48 -9.12
CA ARG A 19 3.68 7.98 -10.44
C ARG A 19 5.16 7.72 -10.68
N GLU A 20 5.99 7.93 -9.67
CA GLU A 20 7.44 7.70 -9.76
C GLU A 20 7.80 6.22 -9.96
N ILE A 21 7.16 5.33 -9.20
CA ILE A 21 7.37 3.88 -9.29
C ILE A 21 6.87 3.35 -10.63
N THR A 22 5.67 3.76 -11.07
CA THR A 22 5.11 3.32 -12.35
C THR A 22 5.92 3.85 -13.55
N ALA A 23 6.54 5.03 -13.43
CA ALA A 23 7.44 5.55 -14.46
C ALA A 23 8.76 4.76 -14.57
N HIS A 24 9.15 4.02 -13.53
CA HIS A 24 10.36 3.21 -13.49
C HIS A 24 10.08 1.77 -12.99
N PRO A 25 9.41 0.93 -13.81
CA PRO A 25 9.06 -0.43 -13.42
C PRO A 25 10.28 -1.22 -12.93
N GLY A 26 10.11 -1.95 -11.81
CA GLY A 26 11.20 -2.66 -11.14
C GLY A 26 11.95 -1.84 -10.09
N SER A 27 11.66 -0.54 -9.97
CA SER A 27 12.15 0.27 -8.85
C SER A 27 11.46 -0.12 -7.54
N THR A 28 12.24 -0.19 -6.47
CA THR A 28 11.75 -0.33 -5.10
C THR A 28 12.20 0.90 -4.32
N ARG A 29 11.34 1.44 -3.45
CA ARG A 29 11.75 2.41 -2.41
C ARG A 29 11.63 1.77 -1.05
N ASN A 30 12.52 2.13 -0.13
CA ASN A 30 12.51 1.61 1.24
C ASN A 30 12.64 2.76 2.24
N GLY A 31 12.10 2.59 3.45
CA GLY A 31 12.26 3.50 4.59
C GLY A 31 11.75 4.91 4.31
N LEU A 32 10.43 5.05 4.10
CA LEU A 32 9.77 6.33 3.84
C LEU A 32 8.84 6.69 5.00
N GLU A 33 8.98 7.90 5.53
CA GLU A 33 7.99 8.48 6.44
C GLU A 33 7.07 9.43 5.67
N ILE A 34 5.76 9.15 5.68
CA ILE A 34 4.77 9.85 4.86
C ILE A 34 3.56 10.21 5.73
N GLY A 35 3.45 11.46 6.16
CA GLY A 35 2.28 11.92 6.90
C GLY A 35 2.02 11.13 8.18
N GLY A 36 3.08 10.72 8.89
CA GLY A 36 3.00 9.88 10.09
C GLY A 36 2.88 8.37 9.81
N LEU A 37 2.83 7.94 8.55
CA LEU A 37 2.94 6.55 8.15
C LEU A 37 4.41 6.17 7.98
N ASP A 38 4.84 5.08 8.61
CA ASP A 38 6.18 4.51 8.42
C ASP A 38 6.11 3.37 7.41
N ILE A 39 6.57 3.64 6.19
CA ILE A 39 6.54 2.72 5.05
C ILE A 39 7.92 2.09 4.88
N GLY A 40 8.02 0.81 5.20
CA GLY A 40 9.26 0.05 5.08
C GLY A 40 9.63 -0.21 3.63
N ARG A 41 8.64 -0.42 2.76
CA ARG A 41 8.86 -0.77 1.36
C ARG A 41 7.73 -0.34 0.43
N VAL A 42 8.10 0.14 -0.75
CA VAL A 42 7.19 0.41 -1.87
C VAL A 42 7.68 -0.31 -3.11
N GLU A 43 6.81 -1.10 -3.74
CA GLU A 43 7.14 -1.86 -4.95
C GLU A 43 5.95 -1.94 -5.91
N GLN A 44 6.22 -1.94 -7.22
CA GLN A 44 5.25 -2.41 -8.21
C GLN A 44 5.41 -3.92 -8.39
N ARG A 45 4.31 -4.67 -8.32
CA ARG A 45 4.31 -6.12 -8.54
C ARG A 45 3.89 -6.47 -9.96
N GLU A 46 4.04 -7.74 -10.33
CA GLU A 46 3.69 -8.27 -11.66
C GLU A 46 2.21 -8.07 -12.03
N ASP A 47 1.34 -7.84 -11.04
CA ASP A 47 -0.06 -7.49 -11.24
C ASP A 47 -0.30 -6.04 -11.68
N GLY A 48 0.78 -5.24 -11.80
CA GLY A 48 0.75 -3.83 -12.15
C GLY A 48 0.44 -2.91 -10.96
N ALA A 49 0.01 -3.45 -9.82
CA ALA A 49 -0.34 -2.67 -8.65
C ALA A 49 0.89 -2.27 -7.85
N VAL A 50 0.80 -1.11 -7.19
CA VAL A 50 1.85 -0.58 -6.32
C VAL A 50 1.48 -0.86 -4.87
N TYR A 51 2.37 -1.55 -4.17
CA TYR A 51 2.21 -1.96 -2.79
C TYR A 51 3.05 -1.06 -1.90
N PHE A 52 2.43 -0.52 -0.86
CA PHE A 52 3.06 0.22 0.23
C PHE A 52 2.97 -0.67 1.46
N LEU A 53 4.10 -1.19 1.94
CA LEU A 53 4.18 -2.06 3.10
C LEU A 53 4.69 -1.23 4.28
N GLU A 54 3.94 -1.22 5.38
CA GLU A 54 4.39 -0.56 6.61
C GLU A 54 5.63 -1.24 7.21
N SER A 55 6.47 -0.44 7.86
CA SER A 55 7.64 -0.92 8.60
C SER A 55 7.24 -1.70 9.86
N ASP A 56 6.13 -1.32 10.48
CA ASP A 56 5.62 -1.97 11.69
C ASP A 56 4.96 -3.31 11.34
N THR A 57 5.51 -4.38 11.90
CA THR A 57 4.94 -5.73 11.83
C THR A 57 4.45 -6.11 13.22
N SER A 58 3.29 -5.58 13.58
CA SER A 58 2.64 -5.92 14.84
C SER A 58 2.16 -7.37 14.80
N PHE A 59 2.47 -8.17 15.82
CA PHE A 59 1.97 -9.56 15.99
C PHE A 59 2.13 -10.51 14.78
N GLY A 60 3.12 -10.28 13.91
CA GLY A 60 3.33 -11.12 12.71
C GLY A 60 2.32 -10.86 11.59
N THR A 61 1.70 -9.68 11.58
CA THR A 61 0.92 -9.18 10.45
C THR A 61 1.65 -8.03 9.78
N THR A 62 1.59 -7.97 8.46
CA THR A 62 2.02 -6.81 7.68
C THR A 62 0.79 -6.05 7.24
N HIS A 63 0.79 -4.75 7.54
CA HIS A 63 -0.24 -3.80 7.14
C HIS A 63 0.26 -2.92 5.99
N GLY A 64 -0.68 -2.34 5.25
CA GLY A 64 -0.33 -1.38 4.22
C GLY A 64 -1.45 -1.07 3.24
N TRP A 65 -1.05 -0.47 2.12
CA TRP A 65 -1.96 -0.02 1.06
C TRP A 65 -1.54 -0.51 -0.31
N ILE A 66 -2.53 -0.70 -1.18
CA ILE A 66 -2.35 -1.07 -2.58
C ILE A 66 -3.02 -0.01 -3.45
N TYR A 67 -2.26 0.53 -4.41
CA TYR A 67 -2.83 1.25 -5.53
C TYR A 67 -2.98 0.32 -6.73
N ALA A 68 -4.22 0.02 -7.09
CA ALA A 68 -4.57 -0.92 -8.16
C ALA A 68 -5.66 -0.31 -9.07
N PRO A 69 -5.27 0.42 -10.14
CA PRO A 69 -6.21 1.13 -11.01
C PRO A 69 -6.93 0.21 -12.01
N ASP A 70 -6.27 -0.86 -12.46
CA ASP A 70 -6.78 -1.69 -13.57
C ASP A 70 -7.66 -2.84 -13.09
N ARG A 71 -7.38 -3.36 -11.89
CA ARG A 71 -8.08 -4.53 -11.34
C ARG A 71 -8.03 -4.56 -9.83
N LYS A 72 -9.07 -5.12 -9.21
CA LYS A 72 -9.07 -5.43 -7.79
C LYS A 72 -7.89 -6.36 -7.46
N PRO A 73 -7.09 -6.11 -6.40
CA PRO A 73 -6.04 -7.01 -5.98
C PRO A 73 -6.57 -8.43 -5.77
N GLY A 74 -5.92 -9.39 -6.40
CA GLY A 74 -6.37 -10.78 -6.45
C GLY A 74 -6.01 -11.56 -5.20
N GLY A 75 -7.02 -12.16 -4.56
CA GLY A 75 -6.84 -13.27 -3.62
C GLY A 75 -7.04 -12.90 -2.15
N GLN A 76 -8.31 -12.87 -1.69
CA GLN A 76 -8.65 -12.92 -0.26
C GLN A 76 -8.03 -14.12 0.48
N ARG A 77 -7.49 -15.13 -0.21
CA ARG A 77 -6.76 -16.23 0.41
C ARG A 77 -5.39 -15.83 0.95
N TYR A 78 -4.82 -14.71 0.50
CA TYR A 78 -3.51 -14.22 0.94
C TYR A 78 -3.61 -13.10 1.97
N PHE A 79 -4.74 -12.39 1.99
CA PHE A 79 -4.98 -11.29 2.91
C PHE A 79 -5.90 -11.71 4.05
N MET A 80 -5.53 -11.38 5.28
CA MET A 80 -6.43 -11.43 6.42
C MET A 80 -7.55 -10.41 6.25
N SER A 81 -7.24 -9.22 5.72
CA SER A 81 -8.22 -8.21 5.35
C SER A 81 -7.82 -7.47 4.06
N LEU A 82 -8.80 -7.07 3.25
CA LEU A 82 -8.60 -6.28 2.05
C LEU A 82 -9.82 -5.39 1.81
N ASN A 83 -9.71 -4.12 2.18
CA ASN A 83 -10.79 -3.14 2.18
C ASN A 83 -10.55 -2.08 1.11
N ASN A 84 -11.56 -1.75 0.30
CA ASN A 84 -11.44 -0.59 -0.59
C ASN A 84 -11.63 0.69 0.24
N VAL A 85 -10.66 1.61 0.14
CA VAL A 85 -10.66 2.89 0.88
C VAL A 85 -10.92 4.08 -0.04
N GLY A 86 -11.43 3.82 -1.25
CA GLY A 86 -11.90 4.84 -2.19
C GLY A 86 -11.03 4.98 -3.45
N GLY A 87 -11.70 4.92 -4.61
CA GLY A 87 -11.04 4.90 -5.90
C GLY A 87 -10.23 3.61 -6.08
N SER A 88 -9.02 3.75 -6.63
CA SER A 88 -8.09 2.65 -6.90
C SER A 88 -7.30 2.16 -5.68
N TRP A 89 -7.65 2.63 -4.48
CA TRP A 89 -6.91 2.33 -3.25
C TRP A 89 -7.57 1.25 -2.41
N TYR A 90 -6.74 0.36 -1.87
CA TYR A 90 -7.13 -0.67 -0.94
C TYR A 90 -6.20 -0.65 0.27
N GLU A 91 -6.75 -0.83 1.46
CA GLU A 91 -6.01 -1.17 2.68
C GLU A 91 -5.98 -2.69 2.82
N PHE A 92 -4.85 -3.24 3.24
CA PHE A 92 -4.71 -4.68 3.44
C PHE A 92 -3.99 -5.03 4.73
N GLU A 93 -4.20 -6.27 5.14
CA GLU A 93 -3.45 -6.97 6.18
C GLU A 93 -3.19 -8.40 5.70
N TYR A 94 -1.97 -8.91 5.88
CA TYR A 94 -1.68 -10.34 5.72
C TYR A 94 -0.78 -10.86 6.84
N GLY A 95 -0.91 -12.15 7.17
CA GLY A 95 -0.03 -12.80 8.14
C GLY A 95 1.28 -13.22 7.49
N THR A 96 2.39 -13.00 8.19
CA THR A 96 3.73 -13.49 7.81
C THR A 96 3.92 -14.96 8.17
#